data_AF-A0A3N7IN06-F1
#
_entry.id   AF-A0A3N7IN06-F1
#
_cell.length_a   1.000
_cell.length_b   1.000
_cell.length_c   1.000
_cell.angle_alpha   90.00
_cell.angle_beta   90.00
_cell.angle_gamma   90.00
#
_symmetry.space_group_name_H-M   'P 1'
#
loop_
_entity.id
_entity.type
_entity.pdbx_description
1 polymer ?
#
loop_
_entity_poly.entity_id
_entity_poly.type
_entity_poly.pdbx_seq_one_letter_code
_entity_poly.pdbx_strand_id
1 'polypeptide(L)'
;MRSLVRAALHAGRRESSEPGVALDAVADAVHRLAVLLSAGIEPLAAVRLLAEDGPLARAAEAASPLEVPEAIIAGCATEPDAARRGWRHLAACWAVATETGAPLASVLERAADTLRALADADRQIDLALSGPLATARIVGLLPLAGVLLALLIGADPVGAVVGTVPGAVATVLGVAALAAGIRWTRRLVAAARVVDPLAGLGHELLALAMAGGAAPAAAQRRVEQAAARCGLTLSVADARVTLDFAARAGVPAGALLRAEASRARRLALADVLRRAALLGSRLLAPLGLCFLPAFVLLGVVPLMIGILRGALAAF
;
A
#
# COMPACT_ATOMS: atom_id res chain seq x y z
N MET A 1 -18.61 -5.96 -32.18
CA MET A 1 -17.70 -6.99 -31.63
C MET A 1 -16.40 -6.43 -31.03
N ARG A 2 -15.70 -5.48 -31.68
CA ARG A 2 -14.48 -4.83 -31.13
C ARG A 2 -14.69 -3.98 -29.86
N SER A 3 -15.91 -3.48 -29.60
CA SER A 3 -16.24 -2.70 -28.39
C SER A 3 -16.47 -3.57 -27.14
N LEU A 4 -17.03 -4.76 -27.31
CA LEU A 4 -17.28 -5.71 -26.22
C LEU A 4 -15.98 -6.41 -25.77
N VAL A 5 -15.05 -6.68 -26.69
CA VAL A 5 -13.70 -7.15 -26.34
C VAL A 5 -12.91 -6.06 -25.61
N ARG A 6 -13.08 -4.78 -25.96
CA ARG A 6 -12.44 -3.65 -25.25
C ARG A 6 -13.03 -3.46 -23.85
N ALA A 7 -14.35 -3.60 -23.70
CA ALA A 7 -15.03 -3.58 -22.40
C ALA A 7 -14.65 -4.78 -21.52
N ALA A 8 -14.47 -5.98 -22.10
CA ALA A 8 -13.97 -7.16 -21.38
C ALA A 8 -12.48 -7.01 -20.96
N LEU A 9 -11.65 -6.37 -21.79
CA LEU A 9 -10.26 -6.02 -21.45
C LEU A 9 -10.15 -4.87 -20.41
N HIS A 10 -11.20 -4.06 -20.24
CA HIS A 10 -11.28 -3.05 -19.18
C HIS A 10 -11.93 -3.61 -17.89
N ALA A 11 -12.86 -4.56 -18.01
CA ALA A 11 -13.44 -5.28 -16.88
C ALA A 11 -12.42 -6.22 -16.22
N GLY A 12 -11.55 -6.88 -17.00
CA GLY A 12 -10.44 -7.69 -16.49
C GLY A 12 -9.27 -6.89 -15.91
N ARG A 13 -9.24 -5.56 -16.07
CA ARG A 13 -8.25 -4.67 -15.44
C ARG A 13 -8.68 -4.13 -14.07
N ARG A 14 -9.93 -4.40 -13.65
CA ARG A 14 -10.46 -4.05 -12.33
C ARG A 14 -10.25 -5.15 -11.28
N GLU A 15 -9.81 -6.34 -11.69
CA GLU A 15 -9.46 -7.44 -10.79
C GLU A 15 -8.05 -7.23 -10.22
N SER A 16 -8.00 -6.72 -8.99
CA SER A 16 -6.82 -6.69 -8.11
C SER A 16 -5.56 -6.04 -8.70
N SER A 17 -5.56 -4.72 -8.88
CA SER A 17 -4.28 -4.01 -8.99
C SER A 17 -3.57 -4.09 -7.64
N GLU A 18 -2.63 -5.01 -7.51
CA GLU A 18 -1.68 -5.01 -6.40
C GLU A 18 -1.11 -3.59 -6.24
N PRO A 19 -1.00 -3.07 -5.00
CA PRO A 19 -0.62 -1.67 -4.77
C PRO A 19 0.66 -1.27 -5.52
N GLY A 20 1.64 -2.17 -5.62
CA GLY A 20 2.87 -2.01 -6.40
C GLY A 20 2.64 -1.82 -7.90
N VAL A 21 1.73 -2.58 -8.53
CA VAL A 21 1.40 -2.43 -9.96
C VAL A 21 0.77 -1.06 -10.23
N ALA A 22 -0.11 -0.61 -9.34
CA ALA A 22 -0.75 0.70 -9.47
C ALA A 22 0.28 1.84 -9.35
N LEU A 23 1.25 1.73 -8.45
CA LEU A 23 2.35 2.70 -8.31
C LEU A 23 3.31 2.68 -9.50
N ASP A 24 3.64 1.50 -10.03
CA ASP A 24 4.54 1.35 -11.17
C ASP A 24 3.97 1.99 -12.44
N ALA A 25 2.65 1.89 -12.63
CA ALA A 25 1.95 2.60 -13.72
C ALA A 25 2.08 4.13 -13.60
N VAL A 26 1.99 4.69 -12.39
CA VAL A 26 2.24 6.12 -12.17
C VAL A 26 3.71 6.46 -12.44
N ALA A 27 4.63 5.61 -11.98
CA ALA A 27 6.06 5.82 -12.19
C ALA A 27 6.43 5.85 -13.68
N ASP A 28 5.84 4.96 -14.49
CA ASP A 28 6.02 4.96 -15.95
C ASP A 28 5.47 6.23 -16.60
N ALA A 29 4.27 6.67 -16.21
CA ALA A 29 3.70 7.92 -16.70
C ALA A 29 4.58 9.14 -16.37
N VAL A 30 5.08 9.23 -15.13
CA VAL A 30 5.99 10.29 -14.68
C VAL A 30 7.32 10.23 -15.42
N HIS A 31 7.86 9.05 -15.66
CA HIS A 31 9.09 8.88 -16.42
C HIS A 31 8.93 9.33 -17.87
N ARG A 32 7.83 8.97 -18.53
CA ARG A 32 7.54 9.42 -19.90
C ARG A 32 7.41 10.94 -19.97
N LEU A 33 6.78 11.58 -18.98
CA LEU A 33 6.77 13.05 -18.87
C LEU A 33 8.20 13.59 -18.78
N ALA A 34 9.04 13.03 -17.90
CA ALA A 34 10.42 13.45 -17.75
C ALA A 34 11.20 13.34 -19.07
N VAL A 35 11.03 12.23 -19.82
CA VAL A 35 11.67 12.01 -21.13
C VAL A 35 11.22 13.07 -22.15
N LEU A 36 9.92 13.35 -22.24
CA LEU A 36 9.39 14.38 -23.16
C LEU A 36 9.95 15.77 -22.83
N LEU A 37 9.98 16.13 -21.54
CA LEU A 37 10.54 17.41 -21.09
C LEU A 37 12.04 17.51 -21.37
N SER A 38 12.80 16.44 -21.13
CA SER A 38 14.23 16.35 -21.45
C SER A 38 14.50 16.48 -22.96
N ALA A 39 13.55 16.04 -23.80
CA ALA A 39 13.58 16.24 -25.24
C ALA A 39 13.17 17.66 -25.68
N GLY A 40 12.86 18.56 -24.75
CA GLY A 40 12.50 19.95 -25.02
C GLY A 40 11.02 20.17 -25.33
N ILE A 41 10.15 19.18 -25.11
CA ILE A 41 8.71 19.35 -25.26
C ILE A 41 8.20 20.25 -24.11
N GLU A 42 7.33 21.22 -24.45
CA GLU A 42 6.72 22.13 -23.49
C GLU A 42 5.88 21.35 -22.45
N PRO A 43 5.88 21.73 -21.16
CA PRO A 43 5.23 20.96 -20.10
C PRO A 43 3.77 20.58 -20.33
N LEU A 44 2.92 21.52 -20.74
CA LEU A 44 1.51 21.23 -20.97
C LEU A 44 1.31 20.38 -22.23
N ALA A 45 2.12 20.60 -23.28
CA ALA A 45 2.15 19.74 -24.45
C ALA A 45 2.57 18.30 -24.11
N ALA A 46 3.55 18.11 -23.23
CA ALA A 46 3.98 16.78 -22.78
C ALA A 46 2.87 16.05 -22.01
N VAL A 47 2.12 16.76 -21.15
CA VAL A 47 0.93 16.20 -20.48
C VAL A 47 -0.13 15.79 -21.50
N ARG A 48 -0.43 16.65 -22.48
CA ARG A 48 -1.41 16.37 -23.53
C ARG A 48 -1.05 15.17 -24.42
N LEU A 49 0.24 14.94 -24.67
CA LEU A 49 0.70 13.77 -25.43
C LEU A 49 0.47 12.43 -24.70
N LEU A 50 0.44 12.46 -23.37
CA LEU A 50 0.24 11.28 -22.51
C LEU A 50 -1.19 11.20 -21.94
N ALA A 51 -2.06 12.12 -22.33
CA ALA A 51 -3.43 12.22 -21.86
C ALA A 51 -4.32 11.19 -22.57
N GLU A 52 -4.39 9.98 -22.02
CA GLU A 52 -5.38 8.99 -22.45
C GLU A 52 -6.58 8.96 -21.50
N ASP A 53 -6.37 8.56 -20.25
CA ASP A 53 -7.39 8.46 -19.22
C ASP A 53 -6.80 8.82 -17.84
N GLY A 54 -7.66 9.13 -16.88
CA GLY A 54 -7.26 9.35 -15.49
C GLY A 54 -6.68 10.74 -15.19
N PRO A 55 -5.75 10.87 -14.22
CA PRO A 55 -5.30 12.18 -13.73
C PRO A 55 -4.60 13.05 -14.76
N LEU A 56 -3.86 12.45 -15.71
CA LEU A 56 -3.21 13.21 -16.79
C LEU A 56 -4.21 13.73 -17.83
N ALA A 57 -5.31 13.01 -18.08
CA ALA A 57 -6.37 13.49 -18.96
C ALA A 57 -7.02 14.77 -18.38
N ARG A 58 -7.29 14.80 -17.07
CA ARG A 58 -7.75 16.01 -16.37
C ARG A 58 -6.71 17.14 -16.43
N ALA A 59 -5.43 16.80 -16.24
CA ALA A 59 -4.35 17.78 -16.30
C ALA A 59 -4.12 18.39 -17.70
N ALA A 60 -4.48 17.66 -18.75
CA ALA A 60 -4.38 18.15 -20.13
C ALA A 60 -5.33 19.31 -20.45
N GLU A 61 -6.42 19.43 -19.68
CA GLU A 61 -7.41 20.51 -19.77
C GLU A 61 -6.95 21.81 -19.08
N ALA A 62 -5.85 21.78 -18.33
CA ALA A 62 -5.29 22.96 -17.66
C ALA A 62 -4.94 24.07 -18.67
N ALA A 63 -5.18 25.33 -18.27
CA ALA A 63 -4.84 26.49 -19.09
C ALA A 63 -3.36 26.84 -19.01
N SER A 64 -2.70 26.47 -17.90
CA SER A 64 -1.28 26.75 -17.66
C SER A 64 -0.57 25.59 -16.93
N PRO A 65 0.77 25.50 -17.03
CA PRO A 65 1.55 24.54 -16.24
C PRO A 65 1.41 24.67 -14.72
N LEU A 66 0.93 25.83 -14.22
CA LEU A 66 0.73 26.08 -12.78
C LEU A 66 -0.54 25.39 -12.25
N GLU A 67 -1.53 25.13 -13.10
CA GLU A 67 -2.81 24.49 -12.75
C GLU A 67 -2.73 22.95 -12.81
N VAL A 68 -1.69 22.41 -13.46
CA VAL A 68 -1.47 20.96 -13.63
C VAL A 68 -1.51 20.19 -12.30
N PRO A 69 -0.84 20.63 -11.20
CA PRO A 69 -0.91 19.94 -9.91
C PRO A 69 -2.34 19.78 -9.39
N GLU A 70 -3.14 20.84 -9.43
CA GLU A 70 -4.52 20.86 -8.94
C GLU A 70 -5.43 19.95 -9.77
N ALA A 71 -5.24 19.95 -11.09
CA ALA A 71 -5.95 19.06 -12.00
C ALA A 71 -5.59 17.58 -11.76
N ILE A 72 -4.32 17.26 -11.52
CA ILE A 72 -3.87 15.89 -11.14
C ILE A 72 -4.56 15.46 -9.84
N ILE A 73 -4.60 16.32 -8.82
CA ILE A 73 -5.21 16.02 -7.52
C ILE A 73 -6.71 15.77 -7.66
N ALA A 74 -7.41 16.60 -8.45
CA ALA A 74 -8.83 16.43 -8.73
C ALA A 74 -9.11 15.14 -9.54
N GLY A 75 -8.20 14.78 -10.45
CA GLY A 75 -8.31 13.59 -11.28
C GLY A 75 -8.00 12.28 -10.54
N CYS A 76 -7.15 12.31 -9.51
CA CYS A 76 -6.75 11.09 -8.79
C CYS A 76 -7.73 10.63 -7.70
N ALA A 77 -8.88 11.32 -7.55
CA ALA A 77 -9.88 11.01 -6.54
C ALA A 77 -10.52 9.62 -6.68
N THR A 78 -10.50 9.04 -7.87
CA THR A 78 -11.05 7.69 -8.16
C THR A 78 -9.98 6.61 -8.22
N GLU A 79 -8.70 6.98 -8.09
CA GLU A 79 -7.57 6.06 -8.18
C GLU A 79 -7.43 5.20 -6.92
N PRO A 80 -6.90 3.96 -7.03
CA PRO A 80 -6.47 3.19 -5.87
C PRO A 80 -5.54 4.01 -4.97
N ASP A 81 -5.59 3.79 -3.65
CA ASP A 81 -4.84 4.59 -2.67
C ASP A 81 -3.33 4.69 -2.98
N ALA A 82 -2.74 3.61 -3.50
CA ALA A 82 -1.32 3.58 -3.87
C ALA A 82 -1.03 4.52 -5.05
N ALA A 83 -1.76 4.39 -6.16
CA ALA A 83 -1.66 5.29 -7.31
C ALA A 83 -1.98 6.73 -6.94
N ARG A 84 -3.05 6.97 -6.16
CA ARG A 84 -3.43 8.29 -5.66
C ARG A 84 -2.29 8.99 -4.93
N ARG A 85 -1.54 8.27 -4.09
CA ARG A 85 -0.33 8.80 -3.43
C ARG A 85 0.76 9.14 -4.44
N GLY A 86 1.00 8.29 -5.44
CA GLY A 86 1.95 8.57 -6.51
C GLY A 86 1.60 9.83 -7.30
N TRP A 87 0.32 10.02 -7.64
CA TRP A 87 -0.18 11.21 -8.32
C TRP A 87 -0.02 12.49 -7.48
N ARG A 88 -0.27 12.41 -6.16
CA ARG A 88 -0.01 13.54 -5.25
C ARG A 88 1.48 13.87 -5.12
N HIS A 89 2.35 12.85 -5.14
CA HIS A 89 3.80 13.04 -5.18
C HIS A 89 4.23 13.76 -6.46
N LEU A 90 3.74 13.33 -7.63
CA LEU A 90 3.95 14.03 -8.91
C LEU A 90 3.48 15.49 -8.83
N ALA A 91 2.25 15.72 -8.37
CA ALA A 91 1.69 17.07 -8.24
C ALA A 91 2.55 17.98 -7.35
N ALA A 92 3.04 17.47 -6.22
CA ALA A 92 3.91 18.23 -5.32
C ALA A 92 5.27 18.54 -5.95
N CYS A 93 5.90 17.57 -6.60
CA CYS A 93 7.15 17.77 -7.34
C CYS A 93 6.99 18.81 -8.46
N TRP A 94 5.88 18.75 -9.20
CA TRP A 94 5.55 19.70 -10.27
C TRP A 94 5.29 21.11 -9.73
N ALA A 95 4.48 21.23 -8.67
CA ALA A 95 4.19 22.51 -8.02
C ALA A 95 5.46 23.17 -7.49
N VAL A 96 6.31 22.41 -6.77
CA VAL A 96 7.59 22.93 -6.28
C VAL A 96 8.48 23.38 -7.44
N ALA A 97 8.63 22.55 -8.47
CA ALA A 97 9.50 22.88 -9.60
C ALA A 97 9.06 24.13 -10.36
N THR A 98 7.75 24.28 -10.62
CA THR A 98 7.19 25.46 -11.30
C THR A 98 7.30 26.72 -10.45
N GLU A 99 7.12 26.63 -9.14
CA GLU A 99 7.21 27.79 -8.22
C GLU A 99 8.64 28.21 -7.90
N THR A 100 9.60 27.29 -7.95
CA THR A 100 11.01 27.60 -7.69
C THR A 100 11.83 27.74 -8.95
N GLY A 101 11.27 27.46 -10.13
CA GLY A 101 12.03 27.42 -11.38
C GLY A 101 13.03 26.26 -11.44
N ALA A 102 12.81 25.19 -10.67
CA ALA A 102 13.67 24.02 -10.73
C ALA A 102 13.48 23.28 -12.07
N PRO A 103 14.53 22.67 -12.63
CA PRO A 103 14.45 21.97 -13.92
C PRO A 103 13.48 20.78 -13.85
N LEU A 104 12.25 20.99 -14.32
CA LEU A 104 11.12 20.07 -14.18
C LEU A 104 11.43 18.66 -14.71
N ALA A 105 12.13 18.54 -15.84
CA ALA A 105 12.56 17.26 -16.40
C ALA A 105 13.32 16.41 -15.38
N SER A 106 14.37 16.97 -14.77
CA SER A 106 15.19 16.27 -13.76
C SER A 106 14.42 16.00 -12.46
N VAL A 107 13.46 16.86 -12.11
CA VAL A 107 12.59 16.69 -10.95
C VAL A 107 11.67 15.49 -11.16
N LEU A 108 11.05 15.37 -12.34
CA LEU A 108 10.17 14.27 -12.69
C LEU A 108 10.92 12.95 -12.88
N GLU A 109 12.14 12.98 -13.44
CA GLU A 109 12.98 11.78 -13.51
C GLU A 109 13.26 11.22 -12.12
N ARG A 110 13.63 12.09 -11.17
CA ARG A 110 13.84 11.74 -9.76
C ARG A 110 12.57 11.22 -9.08
N ALA A 111 11.43 11.83 -9.38
CA ALA A 111 10.13 11.41 -8.87
C ALA A 111 9.77 10.02 -9.41
N ALA A 112 10.01 9.75 -10.69
CA ALA A 112 9.79 8.42 -11.28
C ALA A 112 10.63 7.35 -10.59
N ASP A 113 11.92 7.60 -10.36
CA ASP A 113 12.80 6.65 -9.63
C ASP A 113 12.32 6.43 -8.19
N THR A 114 11.83 7.48 -7.53
CA THR A 114 11.25 7.38 -6.20
C THR A 114 9.99 6.50 -6.21
N LEU A 115 9.09 6.71 -7.17
CA LEU A 115 7.87 5.91 -7.31
C LEU A 115 8.16 4.45 -7.66
N ARG A 116 9.15 4.17 -8.52
CA ARG A 116 9.64 2.81 -8.80
C ARG A 116 10.18 2.14 -7.54
N ALA A 117 11.00 2.83 -6.77
CA ALA A 117 11.53 2.31 -5.52
C ALA A 117 10.41 1.98 -4.51
N LEU A 118 9.33 2.76 -4.50
CA LEU A 118 8.13 2.46 -3.69
C LEU A 118 7.36 1.24 -4.21
N ALA A 119 7.23 1.08 -5.54
CA ALA A 119 6.63 -0.11 -6.14
C ALA A 119 7.45 -1.38 -5.86
N ASP A 120 8.78 -1.28 -5.94
CA ASP A 120 9.73 -2.35 -5.59
C ASP A 120 9.63 -2.73 -4.11
N ALA A 121 9.52 -1.72 -3.24
CA ALA A 121 9.32 -1.94 -1.81
C ALA A 121 8.05 -2.73 -1.53
N ASP A 122 6.93 -2.40 -2.18
CA ASP A 122 5.67 -3.13 -2.03
C ASP A 122 5.80 -4.60 -2.46
N ARG A 123 6.44 -4.84 -3.62
CA ARG A 123 6.76 -6.20 -4.09
C ARG A 123 7.63 -6.97 -3.10
N GLN A 124 8.65 -6.34 -2.53
CA GLN A 124 9.51 -6.99 -1.52
C GLN A 124 8.72 -7.35 -0.25
N ILE A 125 7.77 -6.52 0.16
CA ILE A 125 6.90 -6.80 1.30
C ILE A 125 5.98 -7.98 1.00
N ASP A 126 5.40 -8.05 -0.20
CA ASP A 126 4.59 -9.19 -0.63
C ASP A 126 5.38 -10.49 -0.63
N LEU A 127 6.60 -10.47 -1.18
CA LEU A 127 7.51 -11.61 -1.16
C LEU A 127 7.85 -12.02 0.28
N ALA A 128 8.17 -11.08 1.17
CA ALA A 128 8.48 -11.37 2.57
C ALA A 128 7.30 -11.97 3.35
N LEU A 129 6.07 -11.59 3.02
CA LEU A 129 4.85 -12.05 3.68
C LEU A 129 4.31 -13.37 3.12
N SER A 130 4.73 -13.77 1.92
CA SER A 130 4.25 -14.97 1.23
C SER A 130 4.43 -16.24 2.07
N GLY A 131 5.62 -16.44 2.66
CA GLY A 131 5.93 -17.60 3.51
C GLY A 131 5.06 -17.68 4.77
N PRO A 132 5.09 -16.67 5.65
CA PRO A 132 4.26 -16.64 6.86
C PRO A 132 2.76 -16.80 6.61
N LEU A 133 2.25 -16.26 5.50
CA LEU A 133 0.83 -16.35 5.16
C LEU A 133 0.43 -17.68 4.53
N ALA A 134 1.32 -18.33 3.77
CA ALA A 134 1.05 -19.64 3.21
C ALA A 134 0.80 -20.68 4.32
N THR A 135 1.67 -20.72 5.34
CA THR A 135 1.51 -21.64 6.47
C THR A 135 0.29 -21.32 7.32
N ALA A 136 0.05 -20.03 7.62
CA ALA A 136 -1.14 -19.60 8.36
C ALA A 136 -2.45 -19.93 7.63
N ARG A 137 -2.48 -19.86 6.29
CA ARG A 137 -3.64 -20.28 5.49
C ARG A 137 -3.89 -21.79 5.59
N ILE A 138 -2.85 -22.61 5.50
CA ILE A 138 -2.95 -24.07 5.62
C ILE A 138 -3.54 -24.44 6.99
N VAL A 139 -2.96 -23.93 8.08
CA VAL A 139 -3.47 -24.19 9.44
C VAL A 139 -4.85 -23.56 9.64
N GLY A 140 -5.10 -22.40 9.03
CA GLY A 140 -6.37 -21.71 9.10
C GLY A 140 -7.54 -22.47 8.43
N LEU A 141 -7.24 -23.37 7.49
CA LEU A 141 -8.23 -24.24 6.84
C LEU A 141 -8.51 -25.52 7.65
N LEU A 142 -7.77 -25.79 8.73
CA LEU A 142 -7.92 -27.00 9.54
C LEU A 142 -9.34 -27.19 10.13
N PRO A 143 -10.03 -26.15 10.65
CA PRO A 143 -11.41 -26.30 11.14
C PRO A 143 -12.38 -26.77 10.05
N LEU A 144 -12.22 -26.29 8.81
CA LEU A 144 -13.02 -26.72 7.66
C LEU A 144 -12.73 -28.17 7.28
N ALA A 145 -11.45 -28.57 7.30
CA ALA A 145 -11.07 -29.96 7.08
C ALA A 145 -11.64 -30.90 8.16
N GLY A 146 -11.70 -30.46 9.42
CA GLY A 146 -12.32 -31.22 10.51
C GLY A 146 -13.82 -31.44 10.31
N VAL A 147 -14.56 -30.41 9.91
CA VAL A 147 -15.99 -30.53 9.56
C VAL A 147 -16.19 -31.45 8.36
N LEU A 148 -15.36 -31.32 7.32
CA LEU A 148 -15.42 -32.19 6.14
C LEU A 148 -15.15 -33.66 6.51
N LEU A 149 -14.16 -33.93 7.36
CA LEU A 149 -13.87 -35.28 7.82
C LEU A 149 -15.02 -35.87 8.65
N ALA A 150 -15.65 -35.07 9.53
CA ALA A 150 -16.82 -35.51 10.30
C ALA A 150 -17.99 -35.91 9.38
N LEU A 151 -18.24 -35.13 8.33
CA LEU A 151 -19.24 -35.46 7.30
C LEU A 151 -18.88 -36.76 6.56
N LEU A 152 -17.61 -36.97 6.19
CA LEU A 152 -17.15 -38.18 5.50
C LEU A 152 -17.25 -39.45 6.36
N ILE A 153 -17.08 -39.33 7.68
CA ILE A 153 -17.26 -40.44 8.62
C ILE A 153 -18.76 -40.74 8.87
N GLY A 154 -19.67 -39.91 8.37
CA GLY A 154 -21.11 -40.06 8.54
C GLY A 154 -21.60 -39.63 9.93
N ALA A 155 -20.77 -38.94 10.71
CA ALA A 155 -21.19 -38.36 11.98
C ALA A 155 -22.00 -37.10 11.67
N ASP A 156 -23.34 -37.19 11.66
CA ASP A 156 -24.29 -36.11 11.34
C ASP A 156 -24.01 -34.83 12.15
N PRO A 157 -23.15 -33.91 11.66
CA PRO A 157 -22.70 -32.79 12.45
C PRO A 157 -23.78 -31.71 12.44
N VAL A 158 -24.55 -31.65 11.36
CA VAL A 158 -25.66 -30.73 11.16
C VAL A 158 -26.79 -31.08 12.14
N GLY A 159 -27.14 -32.35 12.28
CA GLY A 159 -28.11 -32.81 13.27
C GLY A 159 -27.62 -32.68 14.71
N ALA A 160 -26.31 -32.78 14.97
CA ALA A 160 -25.74 -32.51 16.29
C ALA A 160 -25.79 -31.02 16.65
N VAL A 161 -25.52 -30.12 15.69
CA VAL A 161 -25.57 -28.67 15.88
C VAL A 161 -27.00 -28.15 16.01
N VAL A 162 -27.90 -28.57 15.12
CA VAL A 162 -29.30 -28.08 15.07
C VAL A 162 -30.17 -28.80 16.09
N GLY A 163 -29.85 -30.05 16.42
CA GLY A 163 -30.64 -30.88 17.33
C GLY A 163 -30.26 -30.81 18.80
N THR A 164 -29.19 -30.09 19.19
CA THR A 164 -28.74 -30.04 20.59
C THR A 164 -28.29 -28.64 21.03
N VAL A 165 -28.68 -28.22 22.25
CA VAL A 165 -28.23 -26.95 22.85
C VAL A 165 -26.70 -26.90 23.02
N PRO A 166 -26.02 -27.96 23.52
CA PRO A 166 -24.56 -27.97 23.61
C PRO A 166 -23.87 -27.83 22.24
N GLY A 167 -24.40 -28.48 21.20
CA GLY A 167 -23.87 -28.37 19.83
C GLY A 167 -24.04 -26.98 19.23
N ALA A 168 -25.19 -26.35 19.44
CA ALA A 168 -25.43 -24.97 19.02
C ALA A 168 -24.48 -23.98 19.72
N VAL A 169 -24.33 -24.09 21.05
CA VAL A 169 -23.40 -23.23 21.83
C VAL A 169 -21.95 -23.42 21.38
N ALA A 170 -21.50 -24.67 21.21
CA ALA A 170 -20.16 -24.97 20.73
C ALA A 170 -19.92 -24.36 19.35
N THR A 171 -20.90 -24.43 18.45
CA THR A 171 -20.81 -23.87 17.10
C THR A 171 -20.68 -22.36 17.11
N VAL A 172 -21.51 -21.67 17.89
CA VAL A 172 -21.46 -20.20 18.02
C VAL A 172 -20.10 -19.77 18.56
N LEU A 173 -19.59 -20.43 19.62
CA LEU A 173 -18.29 -20.13 20.18
C LEU A 173 -17.14 -20.43 19.20
N GLY A 174 -17.23 -21.53 18.45
CA GLY A 174 -16.24 -21.92 17.45
C GLY A 174 -16.17 -20.93 16.28
N VAL A 175 -17.33 -20.50 15.76
CA VAL A 175 -17.40 -19.47 14.71
C VAL A 175 -16.89 -18.12 15.22
N ALA A 176 -17.24 -17.73 16.44
CA ALA A 176 -16.75 -16.50 17.06
C ALA A 176 -15.23 -16.52 17.25
N ALA A 177 -14.67 -17.63 17.73
CA ALA A 177 -13.23 -17.83 17.85
C ALA A 177 -12.53 -17.75 16.49
N LEU A 178 -13.06 -18.41 15.46
CA LEU A 178 -12.52 -18.35 14.10
C LEU A 178 -12.55 -16.93 13.53
N ALA A 179 -13.67 -16.22 13.68
CA ALA A 179 -13.82 -14.83 13.24
C ALA A 179 -12.83 -13.90 13.96
N ALA A 180 -12.63 -14.09 15.27
CA ALA A 180 -11.64 -13.36 16.06
C ALA A 180 -10.21 -13.63 15.57
N GLY A 181 -9.87 -14.91 15.32
CA GLY A 181 -8.58 -15.32 14.77
C GLY A 181 -8.30 -14.69 13.41
N ILE A 182 -9.26 -14.73 12.48
CA ILE A 182 -9.15 -14.09 11.16
C ILE A 182 -8.97 -12.58 11.30
N ARG A 183 -9.75 -11.92 12.17
CA ARG A 183 -9.64 -10.48 12.40
C ARG A 183 -8.27 -10.11 12.97
N TRP A 184 -7.77 -10.89 13.92
CA TRP A 184 -6.46 -10.68 14.53
C TRP A 184 -5.34 -10.85 13.50
N THR A 185 -5.34 -11.94 12.73
CA THR A 185 -4.38 -12.17 11.64
C THR A 185 -4.40 -11.03 10.63
N ARG A 186 -5.58 -10.57 10.18
CA ARG A 186 -5.70 -9.41 9.27
C ARG A 186 -5.11 -8.14 9.87
N ARG A 187 -5.32 -7.90 11.17
CA ARG A 187 -4.71 -6.75 11.88
C ARG A 187 -3.20 -6.84 11.95
N LEU A 188 -2.64 -8.01 12.24
CA LEU A 188 -1.18 -8.21 12.28
C LEU A 188 -0.54 -7.99 10.90
N VAL A 189 -1.18 -8.50 9.84
CA VAL A 189 -0.74 -8.28 8.45
C VAL A 189 -0.83 -6.81 8.07
N ALA A 190 -1.96 -6.15 8.37
CA ALA A 190 -2.13 -4.72 8.08
C ALA A 190 -1.06 -3.88 8.80
N ALA A 191 -0.79 -4.16 10.07
CA ALA A 191 0.25 -3.49 10.84
C ALA A 191 1.68 -3.74 10.32
N ALA A 192 1.94 -4.95 9.80
CA ALA A 192 3.23 -5.30 9.21
C ALA A 192 3.47 -4.61 7.85
N ARG A 193 2.42 -4.23 7.13
CA ARG A 193 2.48 -3.54 5.83
C ARG A 193 2.54 -2.01 5.91
N VAL A 194 2.44 -1.41 7.10
CA VAL A 194 2.48 0.06 7.25
C VAL A 194 3.87 0.56 6.89
N VAL A 195 4.05 1.01 5.65
CA VAL A 195 5.20 1.79 5.16
C VAL A 195 4.86 3.26 5.28
N ASP A 196 5.84 4.11 5.60
CA ASP A 196 5.72 5.55 5.35
C ASP A 196 6.12 5.83 3.88
N PRO A 197 5.15 6.04 2.96
CA PRO A 197 5.45 6.30 1.56
C PRO A 197 6.05 7.70 1.34
N LEU A 198 6.00 8.58 2.35
CA LEU A 198 6.52 9.94 2.29
C LEU A 198 7.89 10.06 2.98
N ALA A 199 8.48 8.94 3.41
CA ALA A 199 9.79 8.92 4.03
C ALA A 199 10.84 9.62 3.14
N GLY A 200 11.46 10.66 3.69
CA GLY A 200 12.47 11.47 2.99
C GLY A 200 11.92 12.42 1.93
N LEU A 201 10.60 12.52 1.72
CA LEU A 201 10.01 13.41 0.73
C LEU A 201 10.25 14.89 1.07
N GLY A 202 10.21 15.26 2.35
CA GLY A 202 10.53 16.61 2.80
C GLY A 202 11.96 17.03 2.42
N HIS A 203 12.95 16.15 2.64
CA HIS A 203 14.33 16.36 2.23
C HIS A 203 14.47 16.49 0.70
N GLU A 204 13.77 15.66 -0.05
CA GLU A 204 13.81 15.68 -1.52
C GLU A 204 13.20 16.95 -2.10
N LEU A 205 11.97 17.31 -1.72
CA LEU A 205 11.31 18.52 -2.21
C LEU A 205 12.10 19.77 -1.86
N LEU A 206 12.74 19.80 -0.69
CA LEU A 206 13.62 20.91 -0.29
C LEU A 206 14.89 20.96 -1.14
N ALA A 207 15.50 19.80 -1.45
CA ALA A 207 16.64 19.72 -2.37
C ALA A 207 16.27 20.22 -3.77
N LEU A 208 15.08 19.88 -4.26
CA LEU A 208 14.55 20.30 -5.55
C LEU A 208 14.27 21.81 -5.58
N ALA A 209 13.61 22.34 -4.54
CA ALA A 209 13.34 23.76 -4.40
C ALA A 209 14.62 24.61 -4.41
N MET A 210 15.65 24.19 -3.67
CA MET A 210 16.94 24.88 -3.68
C MET A 210 17.71 24.73 -4.99
N ALA A 211 17.49 23.64 -5.75
CA ALA A 211 18.08 23.50 -7.09
C ALA A 211 17.54 24.56 -8.07
N GLY A 212 16.33 25.09 -7.84
CA GLY A 212 15.80 26.27 -8.52
C GLY A 212 16.36 27.61 -8.00
N GLY A 213 17.35 27.59 -7.10
CA GLY A 213 17.96 28.80 -6.54
C GLY A 213 17.19 29.42 -5.37
N ALA A 214 16.15 28.75 -4.86
CA ALA A 214 15.42 29.25 -3.69
C ALA A 214 16.31 29.21 -2.43
N ALA A 215 16.33 30.33 -1.69
CA ALA A 215 16.97 30.37 -0.37
C ALA A 215 16.31 29.38 0.60
N PRO A 216 17.03 28.77 1.56
CA PRO A 216 16.52 27.66 2.38
C PRO A 216 15.18 27.94 3.07
N ALA A 217 15.01 29.11 3.67
CA ALA A 217 13.75 29.49 4.34
C ALA A 217 12.59 29.70 3.36
N ALA A 218 12.86 30.21 2.15
CA ALA A 218 11.86 30.38 1.11
C ALA A 218 11.48 29.03 0.48
N ALA A 219 12.47 28.16 0.26
CA ALA A 219 12.30 26.80 -0.21
C ALA A 219 11.41 26.00 0.74
N GLN A 220 11.65 26.10 2.06
CA GLN A 220 10.83 25.44 3.07
C GLN A 220 9.36 25.87 3.00
N ARG A 221 9.08 27.18 3.00
CA ARG A 221 7.69 27.69 2.94
C ARG A 221 6.97 27.23 1.67
N ARG A 222 7.64 27.28 0.51
CA ARG A 222 7.07 26.83 -0.76
C ARG A 222 6.77 25.33 -0.75
N VAL A 223 7.68 24.52 -0.22
CA VAL A 223 7.48 23.06 -0.09
C VAL A 223 6.30 22.75 0.84
N GLU A 224 6.20 23.40 2.00
CA GLU A 224 5.07 23.22 2.93
C GLU A 224 3.74 23.61 2.27
N GLN A 225 3.70 24.74 1.56
CA GLN A 225 2.50 25.22 0.85
C GLN A 225 2.10 24.32 -0.32
N ALA A 226 3.07 23.85 -1.12
CA ALA A 226 2.84 22.92 -2.22
C ALA A 226 2.33 21.57 -1.70
N ALA A 227 2.94 21.05 -0.63
CA ALA A 227 2.52 19.81 -0.01
C ALA A 227 1.10 19.88 0.55
N ALA A 228 0.77 20.97 1.24
CA ALA A 228 -0.58 21.20 1.77
C ALA A 228 -1.64 21.23 0.66
N ARG A 229 -1.40 21.95 -0.44
CA ARG A 229 -2.28 21.96 -1.62
C ARG A 229 -2.43 20.58 -2.24
N CYS A 230 -1.36 19.79 -2.25
CA CYS A 230 -1.36 18.43 -2.78
C CYS A 230 -1.94 17.38 -1.82
N GLY A 231 -2.44 17.77 -0.64
CA GLY A 231 -2.97 16.85 0.35
C GLY A 231 -1.92 15.89 0.90
N LEU A 232 -0.67 16.36 1.01
CA LEU A 232 0.45 15.64 1.61
C LEU A 232 0.77 16.23 2.99
N THR A 233 0.69 15.38 4.01
CA THR A 233 1.17 15.69 5.36
C THR A 233 2.62 15.28 5.48
N LEU A 234 3.54 16.22 5.25
CA LEU A 234 4.99 15.96 5.35
C LEU A 234 5.63 16.80 6.45
N SER A 235 6.64 16.22 7.11
CA SER A 235 7.50 16.93 8.05
C SER A 235 8.75 17.41 7.33
N VAL A 236 9.05 18.71 7.43
CA VAL A 236 10.33 19.29 7.01
C VAL A 236 11.28 19.50 8.19
N ALA A 237 10.90 19.10 9.41
CA ALA A 237 11.71 19.32 10.61
C ALA A 237 13.08 18.65 10.50
N ASP A 238 13.11 17.38 10.07
CA ASP A 238 14.36 16.65 9.88
C ASP A 238 15.22 17.25 8.76
N ALA A 239 14.59 17.75 7.70
CA ALA A 239 15.28 18.42 6.60
C ALA A 239 15.91 19.76 7.06
N ARG A 240 15.27 20.48 7.98
CA ARG A 240 15.85 21.69 8.60
C ARG A 240 17.09 21.36 9.42
N VAL A 241 17.06 20.28 10.21
CA VAL A 241 18.24 19.84 10.97
C VAL A 241 19.41 19.53 10.02
N THR A 242 19.12 18.87 8.89
CA THR A 242 20.11 18.61 7.84
C THR A 242 20.66 19.89 7.21
N LEU A 243 19.81 20.88 6.95
CA LEU A 243 20.22 22.19 6.43
C LEU A 243 21.11 22.96 7.41
N ASP A 244 20.71 23.01 8.68
CA ASP A 244 21.46 23.71 9.72
C ASP A 244 22.85 23.10 9.89
N PHE A 245 22.95 21.77 9.81
CA PHE A 245 24.23 21.09 9.76
C PHE A 245 25.03 21.47 8.52
N ALA A 246 24.43 21.43 7.32
CA ALA A 246 25.11 21.76 6.09
C ALA A 246 25.67 23.19 6.09
N ALA A 247 24.90 24.15 6.62
CA ALA A 247 25.30 25.54 6.76
C ALA A 247 26.49 25.70 7.73
N ARG A 248 26.47 25.02 8.89
CA ARG A 248 27.59 25.06 9.85
C ARG A 248 28.85 24.37 9.32
N ALA A 249 28.69 23.29 8.56
CA ALA A 249 29.79 22.48 8.05
C ALA A 249 30.35 22.98 6.70
N GLY A 250 29.68 23.93 6.03
CA GLY A 250 30.09 24.43 4.72
C GLY A 250 29.96 23.41 3.58
N VAL A 251 29.09 22.41 3.73
CA VAL A 251 28.90 21.34 2.73
C VAL A 251 27.70 21.60 1.81
N PRO A 252 27.68 21.07 0.58
CA PRO A 252 26.58 21.30 -0.36
C PRO A 252 25.26 20.71 0.14
N ALA A 253 24.38 21.59 0.63
CA ALA A 253 23.12 21.23 1.29
C ALA A 253 22.20 20.36 0.41
N GLY A 254 22.11 20.62 -0.89
CA GLY A 254 21.28 19.83 -1.80
C GLY A 254 21.75 18.38 -1.99
N ALA A 255 23.06 18.11 -1.89
CA ALA A 255 23.57 16.74 -1.91
C ALA A 255 23.24 16.01 -0.61
N LEU A 256 23.39 16.70 0.53
CA LEU A 256 23.12 16.13 1.86
C LEU A 256 21.63 15.83 2.07
N LEU A 257 20.75 16.82 1.92
CA LEU A 257 19.59 16.73 1.03
C LEU A 257 19.11 15.32 0.62
N ARG A 258 19.54 15.00 -0.59
CA ARG A 258 19.21 13.80 -1.34
C ARG A 258 19.74 12.53 -0.65
N ALA A 259 20.89 12.61 0.02
CA ALA A 259 21.47 11.48 0.73
C ALA A 259 20.59 11.08 1.93
N GLU A 260 20.11 12.05 2.71
CA GLU A 260 19.19 11.82 3.83
C GLU A 260 17.80 11.40 3.36
N ALA A 261 17.30 11.95 2.24
CA ALA A 261 16.07 11.45 1.61
C ALA A 261 16.18 9.94 1.28
N SER A 262 17.29 9.55 0.64
CA SER A 262 17.56 8.15 0.27
C SER A 262 17.74 7.27 1.50
N ARG A 263 18.37 7.79 2.56
CA ARG A 263 18.56 7.09 3.83
C ARG A 263 17.23 6.85 4.53
N ALA A 264 16.37 7.86 4.64
CA ALA A 264 15.05 7.76 5.26
C ALA A 264 14.20 6.67 4.60
N ARG A 265 14.20 6.59 3.25
CA ARG A 265 13.50 5.55 2.49
C ARG A 265 14.03 4.14 2.77
N ARG A 266 15.36 3.98 2.78
CA ARG A 266 15.99 2.69 3.08
C ARG A 266 15.67 2.23 4.51
N LEU A 267 15.71 3.13 5.48
CA LEU A 267 15.37 2.81 6.87
C LEU A 267 13.89 2.44 7.01
N ALA A 268 12.99 3.21 6.39
CA ALA A 268 11.56 2.92 6.39
C ALA A 268 11.27 1.53 5.80
N LEU A 269 11.90 1.17 4.67
CA LEU A 269 11.77 -0.17 4.10
C LEU A 269 12.33 -1.26 5.02
N ALA A 270 13.54 -1.06 5.57
CA ALA A 270 14.15 -2.01 6.48
C ALA A 270 13.28 -2.30 7.71
N ASP A 271 12.66 -1.26 8.29
CA ASP A 271 11.74 -1.39 9.43
C ASP A 271 10.47 -2.16 9.07
N VAL A 272 9.97 -2.01 7.84
CA VAL A 272 8.81 -2.77 7.35
C VAL A 272 9.20 -4.24 7.13
N LEU A 273 10.30 -4.50 6.43
CA LEU A 273 10.78 -5.86 6.19
C LEU A 273 11.09 -6.60 7.49
N ARG A 274 11.65 -5.90 8.48
CA ARG A 274 11.84 -6.44 9.84
C ARG A 274 10.49 -6.82 10.48
N ARG A 275 9.48 -5.97 10.40
CA ARG A 275 8.13 -6.27 10.92
C ARG A 275 7.48 -7.44 10.17
N ALA A 276 7.67 -7.53 8.86
CA ALA A 276 7.20 -8.66 8.05
C ALA A 276 7.91 -9.97 8.44
N ALA A 277 9.22 -9.95 8.65
CA ALA A 277 9.98 -11.13 9.10
C ALA A 277 9.51 -11.62 10.49
N LEU A 278 9.25 -10.69 11.42
CA LEU A 278 8.72 -11.00 12.74
C LEU A 278 7.22 -11.41 12.73
N LEU A 279 6.54 -11.28 11.60
CA LEU A 279 5.13 -11.66 11.51
C LEU A 279 4.95 -13.17 11.68
N GLY A 280 5.89 -13.98 11.17
CA GLY A 280 5.82 -15.45 11.28
C GLY A 280 5.66 -15.94 12.72
N SER A 281 6.45 -15.39 13.66
CA SER A 281 6.33 -15.74 15.08
C SER A 281 5.06 -15.18 15.72
N ARG A 282 4.61 -13.98 15.32
CA ARG A 282 3.39 -13.36 15.85
C ARG A 282 2.11 -14.03 15.36
N LEU A 283 2.13 -14.70 14.21
CA LEU A 283 0.99 -15.45 13.67
C LEU A 283 0.70 -16.73 14.47
N LEU A 284 1.66 -17.24 15.25
CA LEU A 284 1.43 -18.40 16.11
C LEU A 284 0.38 -18.13 17.19
N ALA A 285 0.32 -16.90 17.71
CA ALA A 285 -0.65 -16.52 18.76
C ALA A 285 -2.12 -16.65 18.32
N PRO A 286 -2.59 -16.01 17.22
CA PRO A 286 -3.97 -16.21 16.77
C PRO A 286 -4.24 -17.64 16.32
N LEU A 287 -3.27 -18.33 15.71
CA LEU A 287 -3.42 -19.73 15.32
C LEU A 287 -3.66 -20.64 16.54
N GLY A 288 -2.85 -20.50 17.59
CA GLY A 288 -3.00 -21.29 18.81
C GLY A 288 -4.23 -20.91 19.64
N LEU A 289 -4.46 -19.61 19.87
CA LEU A 289 -5.50 -19.13 20.79
C LEU A 289 -6.91 -19.09 20.19
N CYS A 290 -7.04 -19.06 18.85
CA CYS A 290 -8.33 -18.94 18.19
C CYS A 290 -8.65 -20.14 17.30
N PHE A 291 -7.71 -20.58 16.46
CA PHE A 291 -8.01 -21.66 15.49
C PHE A 291 -8.07 -23.04 16.15
N LEU A 292 -7.24 -23.31 17.17
CA LEU A 292 -7.29 -24.58 17.89
C LEU A 292 -8.61 -24.75 18.69
N PRO A 293 -9.07 -23.77 19.49
CA PRO A 293 -10.39 -23.83 20.10
C PRO A 293 -11.52 -23.94 19.08
N ALA A 294 -11.43 -23.21 17.97
CA ALA A 294 -12.42 -23.30 16.89
C ALA A 294 -12.47 -24.70 16.27
N PHE A 295 -11.32 -25.35 16.04
CA PHE A 295 -11.25 -26.73 15.55
C PHE A 295 -11.90 -27.72 16.52
N VAL A 296 -11.62 -27.60 17.82
CA VAL A 296 -12.22 -28.46 18.84
C VAL A 296 -13.74 -28.26 18.92
N LEU A 297 -14.19 -27.01 18.95
CA LEU A 297 -15.60 -26.67 19.08
C LEU A 297 -16.44 -26.99 17.83
N LEU A 298 -15.86 -26.86 16.62
CA LEU A 298 -16.57 -27.08 15.36
C LEU A 298 -16.41 -28.52 14.83
N GLY A 299 -15.29 -29.18 15.12
CA GLY A 299 -15.01 -30.54 14.64
C GLY A 299 -15.25 -31.59 15.72
N VAL A 300 -14.50 -31.51 16.82
CA VAL A 300 -14.44 -32.59 17.82
C VAL A 300 -15.72 -32.68 18.65
N VAL A 301 -16.25 -31.55 19.14
CA VAL A 301 -17.44 -31.55 20.00
C VAL A 301 -18.68 -32.09 19.28
N PRO A 302 -19.04 -31.63 18.06
CA PRO A 302 -20.20 -32.19 17.34
C PRO A 302 -20.02 -33.67 16.99
N LEU A 303 -18.80 -34.07 16.61
CA LEU A 303 -18.48 -35.47 16.36
C LEU A 303 -18.73 -36.36 17.58
N MET A 304 -18.27 -35.92 18.76
CA MET A 304 -18.50 -36.65 20.01
C MET A 304 -19.99 -36.72 20.37
N ILE A 305 -20.74 -35.63 20.21
CA ILE A 305 -22.19 -35.61 20.43
C ILE A 305 -22.90 -36.57 19.47
N GLY A 306 -22.52 -36.59 18.19
CA GLY A 306 -23.08 -37.49 17.19
C GLY A 306 -22.84 -38.97 17.52
N ILE A 307 -21.61 -39.32 17.90
CA ILE A 307 -21.25 -40.69 18.30
C ILE A 307 -22.01 -41.12 19.57
N LEU A 308 -22.07 -40.26 20.58
CA LEU A 308 -22.80 -40.53 21.83
C LEU A 308 -24.28 -40.77 21.57
N ARG A 309 -24.92 -39.98 20.70
CA ARG A 309 -26.33 -40.19 20.32
C ARG A 309 -26.53 -41.49 19.55
N GLY A 310 -25.63 -41.81 18.62
CA GLY A 310 -25.67 -43.08 17.87
C GLY A 310 -25.55 -44.30 18.77
N ALA A 311 -24.63 -44.24 19.76
CA ALA A 311 -24.47 -45.29 20.74
C ALA A 311 -25.70 -45.43 21.65
N LEU A 312 -26.24 -44.31 22.17
CA LEU A 312 -27.44 -44.32 23.03
C LEU A 312 -28.70 -44.80 22.30
N ALA A 313 -28.80 -44.60 20.98
CA ALA A 313 -29.92 -45.11 20.18
C ALA A 313 -29.82 -46.60 19.86
N ALA A 314 -28.65 -47.21 20.06
CA ALA A 314 -28.41 -48.64 19.83
C ALA A 314 -28.64 -49.50 21.08
N PHE A 315 -28.80 -48.88 22.26
CA PHE A 315 -29.23 -49.51 23.51
C PHE A 315 -30.74 -49.33 23.71
#